data_AF-A0A8T3ADP5-F1
#
_entry.id   AF-A0A8T3ADP5-F1
#
_cell.length_a   1.000
_cell.length_b   1.000
_cell.length_c   1.000
_cell.angle_alpha   90.00
_cell.angle_beta   90.00
_cell.angle_gamma   90.00
#
_symmetry.space_group_name_H-M   'P 1'
#
loop_
_entity.id
_entity.type
_entity.pdbx_description
1 polymer ?
#
loop_
_entity_poly.entity_id
_entity_poly.type
_entity_poly.pdbx_seq_one_letter_code
_entity_poly.pdbx_strand_id
1 'polypeptide(L)'
;MVTVRIIPRALLPHEILGETIGAVKTVADMHERKSEMAKQDDAFIALLGGYGTMEELLEMTGWSQIGIPEKPVKMQHVGRA
;
A
#
# COMPACT_ATOMS: atom_id res chain seq x y z
N MET A 1 12.65 -12.93 2.65
CA MET A 1 11.50 -12.00 2.51
C MET A 1 12.04 -10.61 2.78
N VAL A 2 12.06 -9.75 1.77
CA VAL A 2 12.58 -8.36 1.92
C VAL A 2 11.36 -7.46 2.09
N THR A 3 11.34 -6.68 3.16
CA THR A 3 10.30 -5.67 3.38
C THR A 3 10.75 -4.38 2.72
N VAL A 4 9.93 -3.82 1.84
CA VAL A 4 10.17 -2.52 1.20
C VAL A 4 9.00 -1.61 1.52
N ARG A 5 9.29 -0.42 2.05
CA ARG A 5 8.30 0.61 2.34
C ARG A 5 8.37 1.70 1.27
N ILE A 6 7.27 1.94 0.56
CA ILE A 6 7.19 2.95 -0.51
C ILE A 6 6.44 4.18 0.02
N ILE A 7 7.12 5.33 0.09
CA ILE A 7 6.61 6.57 0.71
C ILE A 7 6.76 7.76 -0.25
N PRO A 8 5.73 8.57 -0.45
CA PRO A 8 5.85 9.79 -1.23
C PRO A 8 6.50 10.89 -0.41
N ARG A 9 7.32 11.74 -1.06
CA ARG A 9 8.04 12.84 -0.40
C ARG A 9 7.15 13.74 0.46
N ALA A 10 5.91 13.98 0.03
CA ALA A 10 4.94 14.81 0.75
C ALA A 10 4.52 14.26 2.12
N LEU A 11 4.63 12.94 2.35
CA LEU A 11 4.19 12.30 3.60
C LEU A 11 5.34 12.06 4.60
N LEU A 12 6.60 12.27 4.20
CA LEU A 12 7.76 12.13 5.09
C LEU A 12 7.65 12.95 6.40
N PRO A 13 7.11 14.19 6.41
CA PRO A 13 6.97 14.96 7.64
C PRO A 13 5.81 14.51 8.55
N HIS A 14 4.86 13.76 8.00
CA HIS A 14 3.58 13.45 8.67
C HIS A 14 3.48 11.99 9.13
N GLU A 15 4.31 11.09 8.59
CA GLU A 15 4.34 9.70 9.04
C GLU A 15 5.27 9.51 10.24
N ILE A 16 4.81 8.70 11.20
CA ILE A 16 5.63 8.24 12.32
C ILE A 16 6.67 7.26 11.76
N LEU A 17 7.90 7.73 11.59
CA LEU A 17 9.05 6.89 11.27
C LEU A 17 9.45 6.14 12.55
N GLY A 18 8.74 5.06 12.85
CA GLY A 18 9.20 4.08 13.84
C GLY A 18 10.48 3.37 13.36
N GLU A 19 10.94 2.36 14.10
CA GLU A 19 12.01 1.49 13.61
C GLU A 19 11.66 0.97 12.22
N THR A 20 12.52 1.28 11.25
CA THR A 20 12.27 0.93 9.86
C THR A 20 12.58 -0.55 9.69
N ILE A 21 11.54 -1.35 9.48
CA ILE A 21 11.68 -2.76 9.12
C ILE A 21 11.89 -2.83 7.60
N GLY A 22 13.13 -3.03 7.17
CA GLY A 22 13.50 -3.21 5.77
C GLY A 22 13.91 -1.93 5.02
N ALA A 23 13.85 -1.96 3.69
CA ALA A 23 14.28 -0.85 2.85
C ALA A 23 13.18 0.20 2.68
N VAL A 24 13.56 1.47 2.49
CA VAL A 24 12.61 2.57 2.19
C VAL A 24 12.88 3.08 0.78
N LYS A 25 11.83 3.12 -0.04
CA LYS A 25 11.83 3.73 -1.37
C LYS A 25 10.99 5.00 -1.34
N THR A 26 11.66 6.14 -1.47
CA THR A 26 10.98 7.43 -1.57
C THR A 26 10.60 7.72 -3.03
N VAL A 27 9.34 8.09 -3.27
CA VAL A 27 8.79 8.40 -4.59
C VAL A 27 8.29 9.85 -4.66
N ALA A 28 8.08 10.37 -5.87
CA ALA A 28 7.69 11.76 -6.07
C ALA A 28 6.29 12.07 -5.53
N ASP A 29 5.32 11.18 -5.78
CA ASP A 29 3.90 11.41 -5.47
C ASP A 29 3.13 10.10 -5.17
N MET A 30 1.83 10.25 -4.88
CA MET A 30 0.93 9.12 -4.58
C MET A 30 0.68 8.19 -5.78
N HIS A 31 0.73 8.70 -7.02
CA HIS A 31 0.52 7.87 -8.20
C HIS A 31 1.73 6.96 -8.44
N GLU A 32 2.94 7.50 -8.31
CA GLU A 32 4.16 6.72 -8.37
C GLU A 32 4.21 5.69 -7.23
N ARG A 33 3.77 6.08 -6.02
CA ARG A 33 3.63 5.15 -4.88
C ARG A 33 2.76 3.94 -5.24
N LYS A 34 1.54 4.17 -5.71
CA LYS A 34 0.56 3.12 -6.05
C LYS A 34 1.05 2.24 -7.21
N SER A 35 1.65 2.84 -8.24
CA SER A 35 2.23 2.10 -9.36
C SER A 35 3.37 1.18 -8.92
N GLU A 36 4.26 1.67 -8.05
CA GLU A 36 5.39 0.87 -7.56
C GLU A 36 4.94 -0.27 -6.63
N MET A 37 3.96 -0.04 -5.77
CA MET A 37 3.33 -1.11 -4.98
C MET A 37 2.73 -2.18 -5.90
N ALA A 38 1.96 -1.78 -6.92
CA ALA A 38 1.33 -2.72 -7.83
C ALA A 38 2.30 -3.52 -8.72
N LYS A 39 3.50 -3.00 -9.00
CA LYS A 39 4.55 -3.77 -9.69
C LYS A 39 5.21 -4.78 -8.77
N GLN A 40 5.50 -4.40 -7.53
CA GLN A 40 6.36 -5.16 -6.62
C GLN A 40 5.60 -6.22 -5.80
N ASP A 41 4.30 -6.04 -5.57
CA ASP A 41 3.53 -6.90 -4.66
C ASP A 41 2.87 -8.07 -5.37
N ASP A 42 2.89 -9.29 -4.82
CA ASP A 42 2.14 -10.44 -5.39
C ASP A 42 0.65 -10.44 -4.99
N ALA A 43 0.31 -9.73 -3.91
CA ALA A 43 -1.02 -9.67 -3.33
C ALA A 43 -1.21 -8.35 -2.56
N PHE A 44 -2.45 -7.89 -2.47
CA PHE A 44 -2.80 -6.70 -1.71
C PHE A 44 -3.54 -7.09 -0.44
N ILE A 45 -3.04 -6.61 0.70
CA ILE A 45 -3.71 -6.77 2.00
C ILE A 45 -3.95 -5.38 2.58
N ALA A 46 -5.22 -4.98 2.67
CA ALA A 46 -5.63 -3.78 3.37
C ALA A 46 -6.02 -4.14 4.81
N LEU A 47 -5.31 -3.56 5.79
CA LEU A 47 -5.73 -3.57 7.19
C LEU A 47 -6.80 -2.50 7.42
N LEU A 48 -7.60 -2.59 8.49
CA LEU A 48 -8.51 -1.48 8.79
C LEU A 48 -7.72 -0.21 9.08
N GLY A 49 -8.07 0.86 8.37
CA GLY A 49 -7.49 2.18 8.51
C GLY A 49 -8.51 3.27 8.17
N GLY A 50 -8.01 4.50 7.98
CA GLY A 50 -8.83 5.65 7.62
C GLY A 50 -9.13 5.74 6.12
N TYR A 51 -9.55 6.93 5.67
CA TYR A 51 -9.92 7.17 4.28
C TYR A 51 -8.82 6.85 3.26
N GLY A 52 -7.54 7.06 3.61
CA GLY A 52 -6.43 6.70 2.72
C GLY A 52 -6.38 5.21 2.42
N THR A 53 -6.63 4.36 3.42
CA THR A 53 -6.68 2.91 3.23
C THR A 53 -7.89 2.48 2.40
N MET A 54 -9.02 3.18 2.53
CA MET A 54 -10.20 2.92 1.68
C MET A 54 -9.96 3.32 0.23
N GLU A 55 -9.29 4.45 -0.01
CA GLU A 55 -8.94 4.90 -1.37
C GLU A 55 -8.05 3.89 -2.08
N GLU A 56 -7.02 3.41 -1.40
CA GLU A 56 -6.09 2.40 -1.93
C GLU A 56 -6.78 1.06 -2.17
N LEU A 57 -7.66 0.62 -1.24
CA LEU A 57 -8.45 -0.59 -1.42
C LEU A 57 -9.38 -0.48 -2.64
N LEU A 58 -10.08 0.64 -2.79
CA LEU A 58 -11.00 0.87 -3.90
C LEU A 58 -10.27 0.89 -5.24
N GLU A 59 -9.13 1.55 -5.33
CA GLU A 59 -8.31 1.57 -6.55
C GLU A 59 -7.88 0.16 -6.95
N MET A 60 -7.35 -0.62 -6.00
CA MET A 60 -6.93 -1.99 -6.27
C MET A 60 -8.08 -2.92 -6.62
N THR A 61 -9.25 -2.76 -6.00
CA THR A 61 -10.45 -3.52 -6.39
C THR A 61 -10.96 -3.14 -7.78
N GLY A 62 -10.94 -1.86 -8.15
CA GLY A 62 -11.33 -1.41 -9.50
C GLY A 62 -10.40 -1.98 -10.58
N TRP A 63 -9.10 -1.99 -10.31
CA TRP A 63 -8.07 -2.61 -11.14
C TRP A 63 -8.25 -4.13 -11.27
N SER A 64 -8.55 -4.82 -10.16
CA SER A 64 -8.89 -6.25 -10.18
C SER A 64 -10.14 -6.56 -11.01
N GLN A 65 -11.14 -5.68 -11.04
CA GLN A 65 -12.37 -5.87 -11.82
C GLN A 65 -12.15 -5.80 -13.34
N ILE A 66 -11.15 -5.03 -13.79
CA ILE A 66 -10.78 -4.92 -15.22
C ILE A 66 -9.65 -5.88 -15.62
N GLY A 67 -9.23 -6.77 -14.71
CA GLY A 67 -8.24 -7.81 -14.96
C GLY A 67 -6.77 -7.36 -14.92
N ILE A 68 -6.46 -6.21 -14.31
CA ILE A 68 -5.10 -5.65 -14.32
C ILE A 68 -4.73 -5.14 -12.93
N PRO A 69 -3.68 -5.68 -12.28
CA PRO A 69 -3.13 -7.03 -12.42
C PRO A 69 -4.04 -8.08 -11.75
N GLU A 70 -3.95 -9.36 -12.17
CA GLU A 70 -4.66 -10.52 -11.57
C GLU A 70 -4.15 -10.88 -10.15
N LYS A 71 -3.97 -9.89 -9.29
CA LYS A 71 -3.43 -10.07 -7.94
C LYS A 71 -4.57 -10.11 -6.92
N PRO A 72 -4.57 -11.07 -5.98
CA PRO A 72 -5.63 -11.18 -4.99
C PRO A 72 -5.62 -9.95 -4.07
N VAL A 73 -6.80 -9.34 -3.90
CA VAL A 73 -7.05 -8.24 -2.95
C VAL A 73 -7.79 -8.79 -1.75
N LYS A 74 -7.25 -8.62 -0.55
CA LYS A 74 -7.86 -9.05 0.71
C LYS A 74 -7.96 -7.90 1.69
N MET A 75 -9.10 -7.78 2.35
CA MET A 75 -9.27 -6.92 3.52
C MET A 75 -9.15 -7.78 4.78
N GLN A 76 -8.28 -7.39 5.70
CA GLN A 76 -8.09 -8.11 6.96
C GLN A 76 -8.51 -7.23 8.14
N HIS A 77 -9.42 -7.77 8.95
CA HIS A 77 -9.78 -7.20 10.23
C HIS A 77 -8.85 -7.70 11.33
N VAL A 78 -8.29 -6.79 12.12
CA VAL A 78 -7.55 -7.12 13.33
C VAL A 78 -8.53 -6.95 14.50
N GLY A 79 -9.11 -8.07 14.96
CA GLY A 79 -9.90 -8.09 16.18
C GLY A 79 -9.01 -7.89 17.40
N ARG A 80 -9.55 -7.33 18.48
CA ARG A 80 -8.87 -7.33 19.78
C ARG A 80 -8.75 -8.78 20.29
N ALA A 81 -7.53 -9.18 20.66
CA ALA A 81 -7.29 -10.36 21.49
C ALA A 81 -7.80 -10.13 22.92
#